data_AF-A0AAV8ZAE7-F1
#
_entry.id   AF-A0AAV8ZAE7-F1
#
_cell.length_a   1.000
_cell.length_b   1.000
_cell.length_c   1.000
_cell.angle_alpha   90.00
_cell.angle_beta   90.00
_cell.angle_gamma   90.00
#
_symmetry.space_group_name_H-M   'P 1'
#
loop_
_entity.id
_entity.type
_entity.pdbx_description
1 polymer ?
#
loop_
_entity_poly.entity_id
_entity_poly.type
_entity_poly.pdbx_seq_one_letter_code
_entity_poly.pdbx_strand_id
1 'polypeptide(L)'
;MESFKLLHTALIYDRIPVSEYISERTGITVIIADEEGPAAIASFHLITEPDNVGLPGALRRLVFMGSEQFPYKDVPCLMINDGFGNFSKQVYFDHTAYTVETIFAEELFTLLPIIGDYILFPLLNEESFLTEVHHITGEGEDAGGMYEDVSSEESEIDIYHSVRKESITLTKIKEYHEKFYRPENLKIIVIGSIKPEEVFESLQKLEDKIVSKGQRDDFQRPLQPIRPPPMESSKNLEITVPSDKETHGTFYIAWRTLSCIEDSYTILGLSMVLNYLTECSTSPLLKELVESDDPFARNVYSFKVKNKVSCLCIVFENVPVKKLSQIEAKFQEVLLRMVKDRDIDMKRMETIIETHKMKRIITLEQYPSYLIQCVLMRYLIYGNAEDRCLNPLPELERLLEEPQTFWLDLIQKYLVENHRISVQIIPNKEVKRDMAKKEKERLKLKNEI
;
A
#
# COMPACT_ATOMS: atom_id res chain seq x y z
N MET A 1 8.27 33.13 6.49
CA MET A 1 8.52 32.68 5.10
C MET A 1 9.95 32.20 4.86
N GLU A 2 10.97 32.62 5.64
CA GLU A 2 12.36 32.14 5.47
C GLU A 2 12.67 30.71 6.01
N SER A 3 11.69 29.94 6.49
CA SER A 3 11.95 28.63 7.14
C SER A 3 11.95 27.42 6.21
N PHE A 4 11.27 27.52 5.06
CA PHE A 4 11.17 26.41 4.09
C PHE A 4 12.10 26.66 2.91
N LYS A 5 13.03 25.72 2.70
CA LYS A 5 13.99 25.74 1.60
C LYS A 5 13.50 24.84 0.48
N LEU A 6 13.44 25.39 -0.73
CA LEU A 6 13.16 24.61 -1.94
C LEU A 6 14.31 23.63 -2.22
N LEU A 7 13.98 22.36 -2.41
CA LEU A 7 14.92 21.29 -2.73
C LEU A 7 14.90 20.93 -4.22
N HIS A 8 13.70 20.71 -4.78
CA HIS A 8 13.54 20.21 -6.13
C HIS A 8 12.23 20.67 -6.74
N THR A 9 12.20 20.81 -8.07
CA THR A 9 10.99 21.10 -8.84
C THR A 9 10.91 20.15 -10.04
N ALA A 10 9.72 19.63 -10.31
CA ALA A 10 9.50 18.70 -11.41
C ALA A 10 8.12 18.92 -12.06
N LEU A 11 7.86 18.19 -13.15
CA LEU A 11 6.54 18.10 -13.76
C LEU A 11 6.06 16.64 -13.73
N ILE A 12 4.85 16.40 -13.20
CA ILE A 12 4.17 15.12 -13.35
C ILE A 12 3.43 15.14 -14.69
N TYR A 13 3.58 14.07 -15.48
CA TYR A 13 3.04 13.95 -16.84
C TYR A 13 3.40 15.14 -17.75
N ASP A 14 4.56 15.77 -17.52
CA ASP A 14 5.01 16.99 -18.22
C ASP A 14 4.00 18.16 -18.19
N ARG A 15 3.05 18.14 -17.23
CA ARG A 15 1.94 19.09 -17.15
C ARG A 15 1.80 19.74 -15.79
N ILE A 16 1.91 18.97 -14.71
CA ILE A 16 1.52 19.41 -13.37
C ILE A 16 2.77 19.78 -12.58
N PRO A 17 2.98 21.07 -12.24
CA PRO A 17 4.13 21.52 -11.47
C PRO A 17 4.14 20.92 -10.07
N VAL A 18 5.30 20.43 -9.66
CA VAL A 18 5.54 19.95 -8.30
C VAL A 18 6.79 20.59 -7.74
N SER A 19 6.71 21.05 -6.49
CA SER A 19 7.85 21.61 -5.75
C SER A 19 8.00 20.93 -4.39
N GLU A 20 9.20 20.46 -4.08
CA GLU A 20 9.57 19.86 -2.80
C GLU A 20 10.35 20.86 -1.96
N TYR A 21 9.92 21.04 -0.70
CA TYR A 21 10.50 21.95 0.27
C TYR A 21 10.86 21.19 1.55
N ILE A 22 11.87 21.67 2.27
CA ILE A 22 12.19 21.19 3.61
C ILE A 22 12.20 22.35 4.59
N SER A 23 11.62 22.15 5.77
CA SER A 23 11.77 23.07 6.88
C SER A 23 13.19 22.95 7.46
N GLU A 24 13.96 24.04 7.44
CA GLU A 24 15.27 24.11 8.09
C GLU A 24 15.15 24.14 9.63
N ARG A 25 13.94 24.41 10.15
CA ARG A 25 13.67 24.47 11.60
C ARG A 25 13.32 23.12 12.20
N THR A 26 12.61 22.28 11.45
CA THR A 26 11.99 21.05 11.98
C THR A 26 12.33 19.79 11.20
N GLY A 27 12.83 19.91 9.96
CA GLY A 27 13.07 18.78 9.07
C GLY A 27 11.82 18.25 8.35
N ILE A 28 10.64 18.83 8.58
CA ILE A 28 9.42 18.45 7.86
C ILE A 28 9.63 18.70 6.37
N THR A 29 9.29 17.71 5.54
CA THR A 29 9.29 17.84 4.08
C THR A 29 7.88 18.12 3.59
N VAL A 30 7.71 19.12 2.73
CA VAL A 30 6.42 19.48 2.11
C VAL A 30 6.57 19.41 0.60
N ILE A 31 5.75 18.61 -0.07
CA ILE A 31 5.64 18.56 -1.51
C ILE A 31 4.32 19.19 -1.93
N ILE A 32 4.37 20.15 -2.83
CA ILE A 32 3.20 20.87 -3.31
C ILE A 32 3.06 20.58 -4.80
N ALA A 33 1.92 20.02 -5.19
CA ALA A 33 1.53 19.83 -6.58
C ALA A 33 0.47 20.88 -6.94
N ASP A 34 0.82 21.76 -7.88
CA ASP A 34 -0.06 22.81 -8.36
C ASP A 34 -0.99 22.22 -9.42
N GLU A 35 -2.20 21.89 -8.99
CA GLU A 35 -3.23 21.25 -9.81
C GLU A 35 -4.47 22.12 -9.82
N GLU A 36 -4.90 22.52 -11.02
CA GLU A 36 -6.09 23.36 -11.18
C GLU A 36 -7.36 22.53 -10.93
N GLY A 37 -8.00 22.78 -9.79
CA GLY A 37 -9.24 22.10 -9.47
C GLY A 37 -9.88 22.65 -8.21
N PRO A 38 -11.15 22.31 -7.96
CA PRO A 38 -11.83 22.68 -6.71
C PRO A 38 -11.34 21.85 -5.53
N ALA A 39 -10.71 20.70 -5.75
CA ALA A 39 -10.25 19.82 -4.69
C ALA A 39 -8.90 20.28 -4.12
N ALA A 40 -8.79 20.24 -2.80
CA ALA A 40 -7.59 20.47 -2.03
C ALA A 40 -7.34 19.23 -1.15
N ILE A 41 -6.19 18.59 -1.36
CA ILE A 41 -5.81 17.35 -0.69
C ILE A 41 -4.53 17.58 0.09
N ALA A 42 -4.49 17.14 1.35
CA ALA A 42 -3.23 16.96 2.06
C ALA A 42 -3.10 15.52 2.53
N SER A 43 -1.91 14.95 2.35
CA SER A 43 -1.59 13.63 2.89
C SER A 43 -0.28 13.66 3.67
N PHE A 44 -0.33 13.12 4.88
CA PHE A 44 0.79 13.05 5.82
C PHE A 44 1.32 11.62 5.80
N HIS A 45 2.59 11.48 5.46
CA HIS A 45 3.27 10.21 5.29
C HIS A 45 4.40 10.08 6.31
N LEU A 46 4.42 8.95 6.99
CA LEU A 46 5.48 8.55 7.91
C LEU A 46 6.01 7.21 7.46
N ILE A 47 7.31 7.13 7.17
CA ILE A 47 7.95 5.86 6.81
C ILE A 47 8.08 5.05 8.10
N THR A 48 7.48 3.88 8.13
CA THR A 48 7.31 3.05 9.33
C THR A 48 7.74 1.62 9.03
N GLU A 49 8.29 0.93 10.02
CA GLU A 49 8.70 -0.46 9.83
C GLU A 49 7.53 -1.41 10.14
N PRO A 50 7.31 -2.45 9.32
CA PRO A 50 6.31 -3.45 9.62
C PRO A 50 6.71 -4.19 10.91
N ASP A 51 5.72 -4.63 11.65
CA ASP A 51 5.92 -5.52 12.79
C ASP A 51 5.08 -6.78 12.65
N ASN A 52 5.35 -7.75 13.52
CA ASN A 52 4.60 -9.02 13.54
C ASN A 52 3.43 -8.99 14.54
N VAL A 53 3.16 -7.83 15.17
CA VAL A 53 2.20 -7.69 16.28
C VAL A 53 1.19 -6.56 16.08
N GLY A 54 1.22 -5.79 14.99
CA GLY A 54 0.16 -4.86 14.62
C GLY A 54 0.26 -3.47 15.25
N LEU A 55 1.42 -3.06 15.75
CA LEU A 55 1.65 -1.71 16.31
C LEU A 55 1.27 -0.58 15.34
N PRO A 56 1.57 -0.63 14.02
CA PRO A 56 1.17 0.44 13.10
C PRO A 56 -0.35 0.62 13.05
N GLY A 57 -1.10 -0.49 13.01
CA GLY A 57 -2.56 -0.49 12.99
C GLY A 57 -3.17 0.02 14.30
N ALA A 58 -2.61 -0.37 15.45
CA ALA A 58 -3.04 0.11 16.76
C ALA A 58 -2.75 1.61 16.93
N LEU A 59 -1.53 2.04 16.59
CA LEU A 59 -1.12 3.43 16.69
C LEU A 59 -1.96 4.33 15.78
N ARG A 60 -2.28 3.90 14.55
CA ARG A 60 -3.16 4.62 13.63
C ARG A 60 -4.49 5.02 14.29
N ARG A 61 -5.08 4.14 15.11
CA ARG A 61 -6.33 4.44 15.85
C ARG A 61 -6.06 5.42 16.98
N LEU A 62 -5.08 5.12 17.83
CA LEU A 62 -4.80 5.87 19.05
C LEU A 62 -4.34 7.30 18.80
N VAL A 63 -3.62 7.54 17.70
CA VAL A 63 -3.14 8.88 17.31
C VAL A 63 -4.29 9.89 17.29
N PHE A 64 -5.50 9.50 16.90
CA PHE A 64 -6.66 10.39 16.79
C PHE A 64 -7.61 10.37 17.99
N MET A 65 -7.24 9.71 19.09
CA MET A 65 -8.04 9.74 20.33
C MET A 65 -7.83 11.02 21.15
N GLY A 66 -6.87 11.84 20.75
CA GLY A 66 -6.61 13.15 21.35
C GLY A 66 -5.14 13.53 21.17
N SER A 67 -4.90 14.82 21.02
CA SER A 67 -3.58 15.42 21.01
C SER A 67 -3.39 16.35 22.20
N GLU A 68 -2.15 16.76 22.45
CA GLU A 68 -1.86 17.73 23.51
C GLU A 68 -2.60 19.06 23.31
N GLN A 69 -2.77 19.53 22.07
CA GLN A 69 -3.49 20.79 21.82
C GLN A 69 -5.00 20.58 21.71
N PHE A 70 -5.42 19.42 21.20
CA PHE A 70 -6.82 19.06 21.01
C PHE A 70 -7.11 17.74 21.71
N PRO A 71 -7.39 17.76 23.03
CA PRO A 71 -7.56 16.56 23.86
C PRO A 71 -8.95 15.92 23.66
N TYR A 72 -9.36 15.78 22.41
CA TYR A 72 -10.67 15.27 22.00
C TYR A 72 -10.51 14.26 20.86
N LYS A 73 -11.42 13.29 20.79
CA LYS A 73 -11.42 12.26 19.76
C LYS A 73 -11.80 12.85 18.39
N ASP A 74 -11.02 12.51 17.37
CA ASP A 74 -11.32 12.70 15.95
C ASP A 74 -11.71 14.13 15.52
N VAL A 75 -11.16 15.18 16.16
CA VAL A 75 -11.46 16.59 15.80
C VAL A 75 -11.24 16.87 14.30
N PRO A 76 -10.17 16.41 13.64
CA PRO A 76 -10.00 16.63 12.21
C PRO A 76 -11.15 16.05 11.38
N CYS A 77 -11.70 14.89 11.77
CA CYS A 77 -12.85 14.30 11.08
C CYS A 77 -14.11 15.14 11.29
N LEU A 78 -14.33 15.67 12.49
CA LEU A 78 -15.50 16.48 12.82
C LEU A 78 -15.48 17.89 12.19
N MET A 79 -14.28 18.38 11.89
CA MET A 79 -14.10 19.69 11.28
C MET A 79 -14.30 19.67 9.77
N ILE A 80 -14.16 18.50 9.14
CA ILE A 80 -14.44 18.35 7.72
C ILE A 80 -15.92 18.54 7.48
N ASN A 81 -16.25 19.46 6.57
CA ASN A 81 -17.64 19.75 6.23
C ASN A 81 -18.37 18.48 5.74
N ASP A 82 -19.36 18.04 6.52
CA ASP A 82 -20.20 16.87 6.24
C ASP A 82 -20.85 17.00 4.84
N GLY A 83 -20.26 16.34 3.85
CA GLY A 83 -20.73 16.28 2.46
C GLY A 83 -19.73 16.73 1.39
N PHE A 84 -18.61 17.35 1.76
CA PHE A 84 -17.65 17.92 0.79
C PHE A 84 -16.18 17.58 1.05
N GLY A 85 -15.91 16.65 1.97
CA GLY A 85 -14.56 16.18 2.24
C GLY A 85 -14.53 14.76 2.80
N ASN A 86 -13.32 14.23 2.93
CA ASN A 86 -13.07 12.90 3.43
C ASN A 86 -11.78 12.89 4.27
N PHE A 87 -11.75 12.04 5.30
CA PHE A 87 -10.56 11.74 6.07
C PHE A 87 -10.29 10.25 6.06
N SER A 88 -9.11 9.84 5.61
CA SER A 88 -8.71 8.44 5.58
C SER A 88 -7.40 8.21 6.32
N LYS A 89 -7.33 7.06 7.00
CA LYS A 89 -6.18 6.61 7.79
C LYS A 89 -5.74 5.25 7.24
N GLN A 90 -4.59 5.19 6.59
CA GLN A 90 -4.10 3.99 5.90
C GLN A 90 -2.76 3.55 6.48
N VAL A 91 -2.59 2.25 6.66
CA VAL A 91 -1.33 1.62 7.06
C VAL A 91 -0.92 0.69 5.94
N TYR A 92 0.28 0.93 5.43
CA TYR A 92 0.93 0.08 4.44
C TYR A 92 2.06 -0.70 5.11
N PHE A 93 2.72 -1.56 4.34
CA PHE A 93 3.82 -2.37 4.84
C PHE A 93 5.01 -1.53 5.35
N ASP A 94 5.23 -0.36 4.78
CA ASP A 94 6.45 0.45 4.96
C ASP A 94 6.19 1.93 5.26
N HIS A 95 4.93 2.33 5.37
CA HIS A 95 4.54 3.67 5.76
C HIS A 95 3.11 3.72 6.30
N THR A 96 2.83 4.76 7.07
CA THR A 96 1.47 5.14 7.50
C THR A 96 1.10 6.45 6.82
N ALA A 97 -0.11 6.53 6.28
CA ALA A 97 -0.64 7.70 5.59
C ALA A 97 -1.93 8.20 6.25
N TYR A 98 -2.04 9.52 6.41
CA TYR A 98 -3.26 10.20 6.83
C TYR A 98 -3.63 11.23 5.78
N THR A 99 -4.76 11.05 5.12
CA THR A 99 -5.18 11.89 3.98
C THR A 99 -6.47 12.60 4.30
N VAL A 100 -6.45 13.92 4.15
CA VAL A 100 -7.63 14.78 4.14
C VAL A 100 -7.86 15.29 2.73
N GLU A 101 -9.11 15.23 2.29
CA GLU A 101 -9.60 15.82 1.05
C GLU A 101 -10.76 16.76 1.40
N THR A 102 -10.74 17.95 0.82
CA THR A 102 -11.81 18.95 0.92
C THR A 102 -11.90 19.70 -0.42
N ILE A 103 -13.01 20.40 -0.67
CA ILE A 103 -13.13 21.33 -1.80
C ILE A 103 -12.78 22.78 -1.43
N PHE A 104 -12.32 23.02 -0.18
CA PHE A 104 -11.98 24.35 0.32
C PHE A 104 -10.53 24.39 0.81
N ALA A 105 -9.66 25.12 0.11
CA ALA A 105 -8.25 25.23 0.47
C ALA A 105 -8.05 25.86 1.87
N GLU A 106 -8.90 26.80 2.27
CA GLU A 106 -8.84 27.46 3.57
C GLU A 106 -9.14 26.50 4.74
N GLU A 107 -10.05 25.54 4.52
CA GLU A 107 -10.33 24.46 5.46
C GLU A 107 -9.09 23.56 5.59
N LEU A 108 -8.44 23.24 4.46
CA LEU A 108 -7.22 22.45 4.45
C LEU A 108 -6.11 23.11 5.29
N PHE A 109 -5.86 24.41 5.11
CA PHE A 109 -4.88 25.16 5.89
C PHE A 109 -5.19 25.18 7.39
N THR A 110 -6.48 25.18 7.75
CA THR A 110 -6.89 25.06 9.16
C THR A 110 -6.59 23.67 9.71
N LEU A 111 -6.81 22.62 8.92
CA LEU A 111 -6.64 21.23 9.32
C LEU A 111 -5.16 20.80 9.37
N LEU A 112 -4.30 21.37 8.53
CA LEU A 112 -2.87 21.00 8.45
C LEU A 112 -2.15 20.98 9.82
N PRO A 113 -2.14 22.08 10.61
CA PRO A 113 -1.48 22.08 11.91
C PRO A 113 -2.20 21.20 12.94
N ILE A 114 -3.53 21.03 12.83
CA ILE A 114 -4.31 20.20 13.74
C ILE A 114 -3.93 18.74 13.55
N ILE A 115 -3.98 18.23 12.31
CA ILE A 115 -3.60 16.86 11.96
C ILE A 115 -2.14 16.61 12.35
N GLY A 116 -1.25 17.56 12.08
CA GLY A 116 0.15 17.48 12.50
C GLY A 116 0.31 17.35 14.03
N ASP A 117 -0.54 18.01 14.82
CA ASP A 117 -0.54 17.89 16.28
C ASP A 117 -0.97 16.50 16.76
N TYR A 118 -2.02 15.94 16.15
CA TYR A 118 -2.45 14.57 16.43
C TYR A 118 -1.33 13.58 16.11
N ILE A 119 -0.72 13.70 14.93
CA ILE A 119 0.34 12.80 14.49
C ILE A 119 1.57 12.88 15.41
N LEU A 120 2.08 14.08 15.68
CA LEU A 120 3.36 14.25 16.38
C LEU A 120 3.23 14.30 17.91
N PHE A 121 2.09 14.75 18.43
CA PHE A 121 1.86 14.93 19.87
C PHE A 121 0.54 14.29 20.36
N PRO A 122 0.30 12.99 20.09
CA PRO A 122 -0.88 12.28 20.59
C PRO A 122 -0.80 12.05 22.10
N LEU A 123 -1.96 11.97 22.76
CA LEU A 123 -2.03 11.72 24.22
C LEU A 123 -1.61 10.30 24.61
N LEU A 124 -1.95 9.30 23.77
CA LEU A 124 -1.66 7.87 24.00
C LEU A 124 -1.93 7.44 25.46
N ASN A 125 -3.15 7.67 25.95
CA ASN A 125 -3.56 7.32 27.30
C ASN A 125 -4.13 5.89 27.40
N GLU A 126 -4.23 5.39 28.63
CA GLU A 126 -4.67 4.02 28.91
C GLU A 126 -6.14 3.79 28.56
N GLU A 127 -7.01 4.78 28.80
CA GLU A 127 -8.42 4.71 28.46
C GLU A 127 -8.66 4.52 26.95
N SER A 128 -7.90 5.25 26.12
CA SER A 128 -7.93 5.11 24.66
C SER A 128 -7.41 3.74 24.22
N PHE A 129 -6.36 3.24 24.88
CA PHE A 129 -5.82 1.91 24.60
C PHE A 129 -6.85 0.81 24.87
N LEU A 130 -7.50 0.86 26.03
CA LEU A 130 -8.50 -0.14 26.42
C LEU A 130 -9.68 -0.16 25.44
N THR A 131 -10.13 1.01 25.00
CA THR A 131 -11.29 1.12 24.08
C THR A 131 -10.94 0.73 22.64
N GLU A 132 -9.84 1.23 22.08
CA GLU A 132 -9.55 1.08 20.64
C GLU A 132 -8.70 -0.15 20.31
N VAL A 133 -7.86 -0.62 21.23
CA VAL A 133 -6.87 -1.66 20.96
C VAL A 133 -7.25 -2.97 21.63
N HIS A 134 -7.20 -3.02 22.96
CA HIS A 134 -7.40 -4.25 23.70
C HIS A 134 -7.79 -4.00 25.15
N HIS A 135 -8.87 -4.66 25.57
CA HIS A 135 -9.22 -4.89 26.97
C HIS A 135 -9.86 -6.28 27.14
N ILE A 136 -10.05 -6.68 28.39
CA ILE A 136 -10.83 -7.87 28.75
C ILE A 136 -12.17 -7.40 29.32
N THR A 137 -13.27 -7.94 28.79
CA THR A 137 -14.62 -7.62 29.26
C THR A 137 -14.90 -8.25 30.62
N GLY A 138 -15.99 -7.85 31.28
CA GLY A 138 -16.44 -8.49 32.52
C GLY A 138 -16.78 -9.98 32.39
N GLU A 139 -16.93 -10.49 31.16
CA GLU A 139 -17.17 -11.92 30.86
C GLU A 139 -15.87 -12.69 30.55
N GLY A 140 -14.71 -12.02 30.62
CA GLY A 140 -13.40 -12.61 30.36
C GLY A 140 -13.02 -12.70 28.88
N GLU A 141 -13.76 -12.00 28.01
CA GLU A 141 -13.55 -12.02 26.55
C GLU A 141 -12.63 -10.86 26.12
N ASP A 142 -11.79 -11.07 25.10
CA ASP A 142 -10.97 -9.99 24.54
C ASP A 142 -11.84 -9.08 23.67
N ALA A 143 -11.74 -7.77 23.89
CA ALA A 143 -12.51 -6.76 23.19
C ALA A 143 -11.68 -5.51 22.88
N GLY A 144 -12.25 -4.63 22.04
CA GLY A 144 -11.65 -3.38 21.60
C GLY A 144 -11.92 -3.12 20.12
N GLY A 145 -11.78 -1.87 19.67
CA GLY A 145 -12.06 -1.48 18.29
C GLY A 145 -11.32 -2.31 17.23
N MET A 146 -10.09 -2.74 17.50
CA MET A 146 -9.34 -3.63 16.59
C MET A 146 -9.94 -5.04 16.43
N TYR A 147 -10.83 -5.48 17.32
CA TYR A 147 -11.48 -6.80 17.25
C TYR A 147 -12.76 -6.77 16.39
N GLU A 148 -13.43 -5.62 16.28
CA GLU A 148 -14.67 -5.46 15.52
C GLU A 148 -14.43 -5.45 13.99
N ASP A 149 -13.32 -4.83 13.54
CA ASP A 149 -12.91 -4.77 12.13
C ASP A 149 -12.74 -6.16 11.47
N VAL A 150 -12.58 -7.23 12.25
CA VAL A 150 -12.41 -8.61 11.74
C VAL A 150 -13.72 -9.17 11.17
N SER A 151 -14.87 -8.54 11.47
CA SER A 151 -16.19 -9.05 11.12
C SER A 151 -16.83 -8.40 9.90
N SER A 152 -16.29 -7.29 9.39
CA SER A 152 -16.84 -6.51 8.28
C SER A 152 -15.83 -6.34 7.15
N GLU A 153 -16.07 -7.08 6.07
CA GLU A 153 -15.53 -6.92 4.72
C GLU A 153 -14.02 -7.15 4.50
N GLU A 154 -13.78 -8.18 3.68
CA GLU A 154 -12.56 -8.48 2.94
C GLU A 154 -12.09 -7.23 2.16
N SER A 155 -11.21 -6.44 2.75
CA SER A 155 -10.46 -5.40 2.06
C SER A 155 -8.97 -5.75 2.14
N GLU A 156 -8.20 -5.38 1.10
CA GLU A 156 -6.82 -5.80 0.83
C GLU A 156 -5.74 -5.38 1.88
N ILE A 157 -6.10 -5.21 3.15
CA ILE A 157 -5.25 -4.74 4.26
C ILE A 157 -4.94 -5.90 5.25
N ASP A 158 -5.11 -7.14 4.82
CA ASP A 158 -5.07 -8.33 5.68
C ASP A 158 -3.71 -9.07 5.72
N ILE A 159 -2.62 -8.40 5.34
CA ILE A 159 -1.25 -8.93 5.52
C ILE A 159 -0.92 -9.16 7.02
N TYR A 160 -1.75 -8.65 7.94
CA TYR A 160 -1.54 -8.67 9.39
C TYR A 160 -2.42 -9.68 10.16
N HIS A 161 -3.05 -10.67 9.52
CA HIS A 161 -3.85 -11.68 10.24
C HIS A 161 -3.07 -12.60 11.21
N SER A 162 -1.76 -12.42 11.37
CA SER A 162 -0.98 -13.06 12.45
C SER A 162 -0.81 -12.17 13.69
N VAL A 163 -1.51 -11.04 13.79
CA VAL A 163 -1.40 -10.13 14.92
C VAL A 163 -1.88 -10.83 16.19
N ARG A 164 -0.93 -11.19 17.06
CA ARG A 164 -1.21 -11.48 18.46
C ARG A 164 -1.58 -10.17 19.15
N LYS A 165 -2.83 -9.72 19.00
CA LYS A 165 -3.37 -8.46 19.55
C LYS A 165 -3.07 -8.33 21.05
N GLU A 166 -3.08 -9.46 21.76
CA GLU A 166 -2.73 -9.61 23.19
C GLU A 166 -1.27 -9.24 23.54
N SER A 167 -0.36 -9.21 22.56
CA SER A 167 1.05 -8.86 22.76
C SER A 167 1.33 -7.37 22.57
N ILE A 168 0.31 -6.60 22.15
CA ILE A 168 0.35 -5.16 22.01
C ILE A 168 0.20 -4.56 23.42
N THR A 169 1.14 -3.68 23.80
CA THR A 169 1.04 -2.92 25.05
C THR A 169 1.15 -1.44 24.74
N LEU A 170 0.56 -0.60 25.58
CA LEU A 170 0.65 0.85 25.43
C LEU A 170 2.11 1.33 25.40
N THR A 171 2.99 0.70 26.19
CA THR A 171 4.43 0.99 26.18
C THR A 171 5.05 0.78 24.81
N LYS A 172 4.80 -0.37 24.16
CA LYS A 172 5.33 -0.65 22.82
C LYS A 172 4.79 0.32 21.78
N ILE A 173 3.54 0.74 21.90
CA ILE A 173 2.93 1.74 21.01
C ILE A 173 3.64 3.09 21.18
N LYS A 174 3.91 3.51 22.42
CA LYS A 174 4.65 4.76 22.70
C LYS A 174 6.08 4.72 22.16
N GLU A 175 6.80 3.62 22.39
CA GLU A 175 8.15 3.41 21.84
C GLU A 175 8.15 3.43 20.31
N TYR A 176 7.14 2.81 19.69
CA TYR A 176 6.98 2.82 18.23
C TYR A 176 6.68 4.23 17.70
N HIS A 177 5.81 4.98 18.37
CA HIS A 177 5.52 6.38 18.05
C HIS A 177 6.78 7.23 18.17
N GLU A 178 7.50 7.16 19.29
CA GLU A 178 8.74 7.91 19.52
C GLU A 178 9.81 7.63 18.45
N LYS A 179 9.93 6.36 18.02
CA LYS A 179 10.88 5.96 16.98
C LYS A 179 10.56 6.54 15.61
N PHE A 180 9.28 6.52 15.20
CA PHE A 180 8.90 6.77 13.80
C PHE A 180 8.12 8.07 13.55
N TYR A 181 7.32 8.54 14.51
CA TYR A 181 6.45 9.72 14.38
C TYR A 181 7.21 10.99 14.73
N ARG A 182 8.31 11.19 13.99
CA ARG A 182 9.23 12.30 14.15
C ARG A 182 9.00 13.35 13.05
N PRO A 183 9.19 14.65 13.34
CA PRO A 183 9.08 15.71 12.32
C PRO A 183 10.02 15.50 11.14
N GLU A 184 11.23 14.99 11.39
CA GLU A 184 12.23 14.70 10.35
C GLU A 184 11.82 13.52 9.43
N ASN A 185 10.86 12.70 9.87
CA ASN A 185 10.26 11.61 9.10
C ASN A 185 8.93 12.00 8.43
N LEU A 186 8.35 13.13 8.84
CA LEU A 186 7.03 13.55 8.41
C LEU A 186 7.13 14.22 7.04
N LYS A 187 6.45 13.64 6.06
CA LYS A 187 6.33 14.19 4.72
C LYS A 187 4.88 14.52 4.41
N ILE A 188 4.63 15.77 4.00
CA ILE A 188 3.30 16.27 3.70
C ILE A 188 3.22 16.51 2.20
N ILE A 189 2.28 15.85 1.51
CA ILE A 189 1.92 16.18 0.13
C ILE A 189 0.69 17.06 0.18
N VAL A 190 0.72 18.20 -0.49
CA VAL A 190 -0.42 19.10 -0.70
C VAL A 190 -0.70 19.17 -2.20
N ILE A 191 -1.94 18.95 -2.61
CA ILE A 191 -2.39 18.97 -4.01
C ILE A 191 -3.57 19.92 -4.12
N GLY A 192 -3.53 20.81 -5.11
CA GLY A 192 -4.60 21.73 -5.45
C GLY A 192 -4.07 23.08 -5.90
N SER A 193 -4.98 24.01 -6.21
CA SER A 193 -4.66 25.38 -6.61
C SER A 193 -4.24 26.22 -5.41
N ILE A 194 -3.05 25.94 -4.85
CA ILE A 194 -2.57 26.41 -3.55
C ILE A 194 -1.22 27.08 -3.70
N LYS A 195 -1.02 28.23 -3.04
CA LYS A 195 0.30 28.87 -3.00
C LYS A 195 1.16 28.27 -1.89
N PRO A 196 2.46 28.03 -2.13
CA PRO A 196 3.37 27.53 -1.10
C PRO A 196 3.38 28.36 0.19
N GLU A 197 3.27 29.68 0.06
CA GLU A 197 3.31 30.59 1.20
C GLU A 197 2.16 30.36 2.19
N GLU A 198 0.96 30.02 1.68
CA GLU A 198 -0.24 29.74 2.49
C GLU A 198 -0.06 28.45 3.29
N VAL A 199 0.53 27.43 2.67
CA VAL A 199 0.89 26.18 3.36
C VAL A 199 1.91 26.45 4.45
N PHE A 200 2.97 27.21 4.17
CA PHE A 200 4.01 27.51 5.17
C PHE A 200 3.48 28.34 6.34
N GLU A 201 2.62 29.32 6.06
CA GLU A 201 1.96 30.12 7.11
C GLU A 201 1.08 29.23 7.99
N SER A 202 0.31 28.32 7.40
CA SER A 202 -0.55 27.40 8.14
C SER A 202 0.23 26.46 9.06
N LEU A 203 1.42 26.02 8.63
CA LEU A 203 2.28 25.10 9.39
C LEU A 203 3.10 25.80 10.47
N GLN A 204 3.17 27.13 10.48
CA GLN A 204 4.02 27.88 11.42
C GLN A 204 3.73 27.55 12.88
N LYS A 205 2.45 27.43 13.26
CA LYS A 205 2.04 27.06 14.63
C LYS A 205 2.55 25.68 15.03
N LEU A 206 2.51 24.73 14.09
CA LEU A 206 3.03 23.38 14.32
C LEU A 206 4.55 23.40 14.45
N GLU A 207 5.26 24.14 13.58
CA GLU A 207 6.71 24.30 13.68
C GLU A 207 7.15 24.90 15.01
N ASP A 208 6.48 25.96 15.46
CA ASP A 208 6.78 26.62 16.73
C ASP A 208 6.59 25.66 17.91
N LYS A 209 5.53 24.85 17.89
CA LYS A 209 5.31 23.80 18.89
C LYS A 209 6.42 22.74 18.83
N ILE A 210 6.76 22.27 17.65
CA ILE A 210 7.83 21.28 17.45
C ILE A 210 9.18 21.78 18.01
N VAL A 211 9.52 23.05 17.77
CA VAL A 211 10.74 23.68 18.27
C VAL A 211 10.67 23.86 19.79
N SER A 212 9.50 24.20 20.34
CA SER A 212 9.30 24.37 21.78
C SER A 212 9.55 23.10 22.60
N LYS A 213 9.45 21.92 21.99
CA LYS A 213 9.75 20.62 22.61
C LYS A 213 11.25 20.35 22.79
N GLY A 214 12.13 21.19 22.25
CA GLY A 214 13.57 21.10 22.41
C GLY A 214 14.28 20.36 21.29
N GLN A 215 15.60 20.20 21.45
CA GLN A 215 16.44 19.45 20.50
C GLN A 215 16.12 17.95 20.57
N ARG A 216 16.23 17.30 19.41
CA ARG A 216 16.08 15.86 19.25
C ARG A 216 17.41 15.27 18.78
N ASP A 217 17.62 14.00 19.09
CA ASP A 217 18.79 13.24 18.63
C ASP A 217 18.77 13.07 17.11
N ASP A 218 19.92 12.70 16.54
CA ASP A 218 20.05 12.45 15.11
C ASP A 218 18.99 11.47 14.61
N PHE A 219 18.35 11.82 13.49
CA PHE A 219 17.33 10.99 12.88
C PHE A 219 17.93 10.10 11.79
N GLN A 220 17.84 8.79 11.98
CA GLN A 220 18.13 7.83 10.93
C GLN A 220 16.82 7.43 10.24
N ARG A 221 16.68 7.78 8.95
CA ARG A 221 15.52 7.41 8.14
C ARG A 221 15.28 5.89 8.20
N PRO A 222 14.08 5.41 8.58
CA PRO A 222 13.71 4.00 8.58
C PRO A 222 13.81 3.38 7.18
N LEU A 223 13.93 2.05 7.13
CA LEU A 223 13.97 1.30 5.86
C LEU A 223 15.06 1.78 4.89
N GLN A 224 16.24 2.11 5.44
CA GLN A 224 17.47 2.34 4.69
C GLN A 224 17.74 1.20 3.70
N PRO A 225 18.46 1.45 2.58
CA PRO A 225 18.49 0.55 1.42
C PRO A 225 19.14 -0.81 1.72
N ILE A 226 18.36 -1.73 2.27
CA ILE A 226 18.65 -3.15 2.24
C ILE A 226 17.79 -3.73 1.12
N ARG A 227 18.38 -3.84 -0.07
CA ARG A 227 17.80 -4.70 -1.11
C ARG A 227 17.78 -6.11 -0.52
N PRO A 228 16.61 -6.74 -0.33
CA PRO A 228 16.58 -8.11 0.13
C PRO A 228 17.36 -8.96 -0.90
N PRO A 229 18.20 -9.91 -0.46
CA PRO A 229 18.97 -10.72 -1.38
C PRO A 229 18.04 -11.43 -2.37
N PRO A 230 18.52 -11.75 -3.59
CA PRO A 230 17.78 -12.62 -4.50
C PRO A 230 17.34 -13.90 -3.79
N MET A 231 16.20 -14.46 -4.20
CA MET A 231 15.80 -15.76 -3.68
C MET A 231 16.79 -16.82 -4.14
N GLU A 232 17.17 -17.73 -3.24
CA GLU A 232 18.10 -18.84 -3.56
C GLU A 232 17.41 -20.00 -4.26
N SER A 233 16.10 -20.17 -4.03
CA SER A 233 15.30 -21.26 -4.59
C SER A 233 13.81 -20.93 -4.59
N SER A 234 13.06 -21.59 -5.47
CA SER A 234 11.60 -21.51 -5.48
C SER A 234 11.01 -22.24 -4.27
N LYS A 235 9.89 -21.74 -3.74
CA LYS A 235 9.20 -22.32 -2.58
C LYS A 235 7.73 -22.55 -2.88
N ASN A 236 7.23 -23.70 -2.45
CA ASN A 236 5.83 -24.05 -2.55
C ASN A 236 5.28 -24.15 -1.14
N LEU A 237 4.24 -23.37 -0.85
CA LEU A 237 3.62 -23.27 0.46
C LEU A 237 2.19 -23.77 0.38
N GLU A 238 1.77 -24.51 1.40
CA GLU A 238 0.37 -24.91 1.59
C GLU A 238 -0.12 -24.25 2.88
N ILE A 239 -1.14 -23.40 2.75
CA ILE A 239 -1.74 -22.69 3.87
C ILE A 239 -3.18 -23.16 3.99
N THR A 240 -3.47 -23.75 5.13
CA THR A 240 -4.82 -24.21 5.43
C THR A 240 -5.60 -23.11 6.15
N VAL A 241 -6.76 -22.73 5.61
CA VAL A 241 -7.61 -21.67 6.16
C VAL A 241 -8.94 -22.21 6.68
N PRO A 242 -9.50 -21.65 7.78
CA PRO A 242 -10.78 -22.08 8.31
C PRO A 242 -11.91 -21.78 7.30
N SER A 243 -12.72 -22.78 6.95
CA SER A 243 -13.83 -22.60 6.00
C SER A 243 -15.00 -23.54 6.27
N ASP A 244 -16.21 -23.12 5.90
CA ASP A 244 -17.41 -23.96 5.91
C ASP A 244 -17.54 -24.84 4.66
N LYS A 245 -16.75 -24.57 3.61
CA LYS A 245 -16.76 -25.31 2.35
C LYS A 245 -15.34 -25.67 1.94
N GLU A 246 -15.08 -26.96 1.72
CA GLU A 246 -13.74 -27.48 1.39
C GLU A 246 -13.60 -27.83 -0.10
N THR A 247 -14.41 -27.21 -0.95
CA THR A 247 -14.51 -27.61 -2.36
C THR A 247 -13.57 -26.84 -3.27
N HIS A 248 -13.31 -25.56 -2.96
CA HIS A 248 -12.51 -24.67 -3.79
C HIS A 248 -11.56 -23.83 -2.95
N GLY A 249 -10.31 -23.75 -3.37
CA GLY A 249 -9.28 -22.90 -2.78
C GLY A 249 -8.81 -21.82 -3.74
N THR A 250 -7.71 -21.18 -3.37
CA THR A 250 -7.06 -20.13 -4.17
C THR A 250 -5.60 -20.49 -4.36
N PHE A 251 -5.06 -20.28 -5.56
CA PHE A 251 -3.65 -20.50 -5.86
C PHE A 251 -2.98 -19.17 -6.20
N TYR A 252 -1.86 -18.89 -5.54
CA TYR A 252 -1.03 -17.73 -5.84
C TYR A 252 0.30 -18.20 -6.41
N ILE A 253 0.82 -17.45 -7.38
CA ILE A 253 2.19 -17.58 -7.84
C ILE A 253 2.78 -16.18 -7.96
N ALA A 254 3.95 -15.98 -7.36
CA ALA A 254 4.59 -14.69 -7.30
C ALA A 254 6.09 -14.73 -7.52
N TRP A 255 6.62 -13.67 -8.11
CA TRP A 255 8.04 -13.49 -8.40
C TRP A 255 8.53 -12.16 -7.84
N ARG A 256 9.71 -12.19 -7.23
CA ARG A 256 10.46 -10.98 -6.91
C ARG A 256 11.19 -10.51 -8.17
N THR A 257 11.07 -9.23 -8.51
CA THR A 257 11.66 -8.65 -9.73
C THR A 257 12.67 -7.55 -9.41
N LEU A 258 12.76 -6.52 -10.24
CA LEU A 258 13.63 -5.37 -10.03
C LEU A 258 12.94 -4.32 -9.15
N SER A 259 13.74 -3.37 -8.67
CA SER A 259 13.18 -2.12 -8.15
C SER A 259 12.57 -1.34 -9.30
N CYS A 260 11.34 -0.88 -9.09
CA CYS A 260 10.64 -0.06 -10.06
C CYS A 260 11.32 1.30 -10.30
N ILE A 261 12.24 1.70 -9.43
CA ILE A 261 12.99 2.96 -9.48
C ILE A 261 14.31 2.79 -10.21
N GLU A 262 14.92 1.62 -10.08
CA GLU A 262 16.16 1.29 -10.79
C GLU A 262 15.86 0.99 -12.28
N ASP A 263 14.74 0.34 -12.56
CA ASP A 263 14.35 -0.05 -13.92
C ASP A 263 12.83 0.02 -14.12
N SER A 264 12.34 1.25 -14.29
CA SER A 264 10.93 1.55 -14.58
C SER A 264 10.46 0.88 -15.87
N TYR A 265 11.28 0.92 -16.90
CA TYR A 265 10.97 0.42 -18.23
C TYR A 265 10.68 -1.08 -18.24
N THR A 266 11.57 -1.89 -17.66
CA THR A 266 11.37 -3.35 -17.58
C THR A 266 10.13 -3.68 -16.74
N ILE A 267 9.91 -2.96 -15.64
CA ILE A 267 8.73 -3.16 -14.77
C ILE A 267 7.42 -2.75 -15.45
N LEU A 268 7.45 -1.78 -16.36
CA LEU A 268 6.33 -1.40 -17.21
C LEU A 268 6.05 -2.47 -18.26
N GLY A 269 7.09 -2.96 -18.95
CA GLY A 269 6.99 -4.08 -19.89
C GLY A 269 6.41 -5.34 -19.24
N LEU A 270 6.90 -5.72 -18.05
CA LEU A 270 6.35 -6.83 -17.27
C LEU A 270 4.87 -6.62 -16.91
N SER A 271 4.44 -5.38 -16.67
CA SER A 271 3.03 -5.07 -16.44
C SER A 271 2.18 -5.34 -17.69
N MET A 272 2.70 -5.06 -18.89
CA MET A 272 2.00 -5.35 -20.14
C MET A 272 1.94 -6.85 -20.42
N VAL A 273 3.01 -7.58 -20.10
CA VAL A 273 3.02 -9.06 -20.15
C VAL A 273 1.95 -9.65 -19.23
N LEU A 274 1.84 -9.17 -17.99
CA LEU A 274 0.81 -9.61 -17.06
C LEU A 274 -0.61 -9.37 -17.60
N ASN A 275 -0.89 -8.16 -18.11
CA ASN A 275 -2.16 -7.85 -18.76
C ASN A 275 -2.41 -8.76 -19.98
N TYR A 276 -1.41 -9.00 -20.81
CA TYR A 276 -1.51 -9.91 -21.95
C TYR A 276 -1.94 -11.32 -21.53
N LEU A 277 -1.40 -11.81 -20.41
CA LEU A 277 -1.70 -13.12 -19.87
C LEU A 277 -3.08 -13.23 -19.20
N THR A 278 -3.62 -12.14 -18.63
CA THR A 278 -4.80 -12.21 -17.75
C THR A 278 -5.96 -11.24 -18.02
N GLU A 279 -5.88 -10.28 -18.95
CA GLU A 279 -6.86 -9.17 -19.01
C GLU A 279 -8.29 -9.55 -19.46
N CYS A 280 -8.48 -10.54 -20.34
CA CYS A 280 -9.80 -10.92 -20.84
C CYS A 280 -9.91 -12.42 -21.14
N SER A 281 -11.11 -12.92 -21.47
CA SER A 281 -11.36 -14.35 -21.71
C SER A 281 -10.54 -14.94 -22.86
N THR A 282 -10.07 -14.11 -23.79
CA THR A 282 -9.18 -14.55 -24.87
C THR A 282 -7.71 -14.58 -24.47
N SER A 283 -7.33 -14.08 -23.27
CA SER A 283 -5.95 -14.14 -22.76
C SER A 283 -5.46 -15.58 -22.62
N PRO A 284 -4.17 -15.87 -22.84
CA PRO A 284 -3.64 -17.23 -22.82
C PRO A 284 -4.02 -18.02 -21.55
N LEU A 285 -3.86 -17.43 -20.37
CA LEU A 285 -4.16 -18.13 -19.12
C LEU A 285 -5.67 -18.33 -18.92
N LEU A 286 -6.51 -17.35 -19.24
CA LEU A 286 -7.96 -17.49 -19.10
C LEU A 286 -8.50 -18.51 -20.11
N LYS A 287 -8.07 -18.42 -21.36
CA LYS A 287 -8.50 -19.32 -22.42
C LYS A 287 -8.23 -20.79 -22.10
N GLU A 288 -7.08 -21.10 -21.49
CA GLU A 288 -6.69 -22.49 -21.22
C GLU A 288 -7.14 -23.00 -19.84
N LEU A 289 -7.11 -22.15 -18.82
CA LEU A 289 -7.36 -22.56 -17.43
C LEU A 289 -8.76 -22.22 -16.93
N VAL A 290 -9.51 -21.37 -17.63
CA VAL A 290 -10.87 -20.94 -17.26
C VAL A 290 -11.89 -21.31 -18.33
N GLU A 291 -11.60 -21.04 -19.60
CA GLU A 291 -12.55 -21.25 -20.72
C GLU A 291 -12.45 -22.65 -21.37
N SER A 292 -11.81 -23.61 -20.68
CA SER A 292 -11.70 -25.00 -21.14
C SER A 292 -12.88 -25.86 -20.69
N ASP A 293 -13.12 -26.98 -21.39
CA ASP A 293 -14.22 -27.91 -21.07
C ASP A 293 -14.17 -28.45 -19.63
N ASP A 294 -12.96 -28.56 -19.07
CA ASP A 294 -12.71 -28.97 -17.68
C ASP A 294 -11.85 -27.92 -16.94
N PRO A 295 -12.46 -26.79 -16.53
CA PRO A 295 -11.72 -25.61 -16.08
C PRO A 295 -10.95 -25.85 -14.79
N PHE A 296 -9.79 -25.21 -14.68
CA PHE A 296 -8.91 -25.28 -13.51
C PHE A 296 -9.24 -24.20 -12.48
N ALA A 297 -9.70 -23.02 -12.91
CA ALA A 297 -10.07 -21.90 -12.05
C ALA A 297 -11.33 -21.23 -12.58
N ARG A 298 -12.02 -20.45 -11.73
CA ARG A 298 -13.14 -19.60 -12.19
C ARG A 298 -12.66 -18.28 -12.77
N ASN A 299 -11.55 -17.77 -12.26
CA ASN A 299 -10.99 -16.50 -12.65
C ASN A 299 -9.47 -16.53 -12.48
N VAL A 300 -8.77 -15.77 -13.32
CA VAL A 300 -7.32 -15.56 -13.23
C VAL A 300 -7.06 -14.09 -13.44
N TYR A 301 -6.38 -13.46 -12.50
CA TYR A 301 -5.94 -12.08 -12.64
C TYR A 301 -4.53 -11.92 -12.09
N SER A 302 -3.94 -10.79 -12.41
CA SER A 302 -2.59 -10.47 -11.99
C SER A 302 -2.54 -9.07 -11.38
N PHE A 303 -1.61 -8.89 -10.46
CA PHE A 303 -1.33 -7.59 -9.87
C PHE A 303 0.16 -7.47 -9.55
N LYS A 304 0.59 -6.24 -9.33
CA LYS A 304 1.97 -5.92 -8.95
C LYS A 304 1.98 -5.22 -7.60
N VAL A 305 2.78 -5.74 -6.69
CA VAL A 305 3.09 -5.07 -5.44
C VAL A 305 4.27 -4.14 -5.69
N LYS A 306 4.03 -2.84 -5.56
CA LYS A 306 5.02 -1.79 -5.82
C LYS A 306 5.80 -1.47 -4.54
N ASN A 307 6.55 -2.46 -4.05
CA ASN A 307 7.51 -2.20 -3.00
C ASN A 307 8.87 -1.77 -3.59
N LYS A 308 9.83 -1.42 -2.74
CA LYS A 308 11.21 -1.13 -3.17
C LYS A 308 11.78 -2.17 -4.13
N VAL A 309 11.48 -3.45 -3.89
CA VAL A 309 11.61 -4.49 -4.91
C VAL A 309 10.19 -4.89 -5.30
N SER A 310 9.87 -4.78 -6.59
CA SER A 310 8.53 -5.08 -7.07
C SER A 310 8.29 -6.59 -7.09
N CYS A 311 7.08 -7.00 -6.71
CA CYS A 311 6.62 -8.37 -6.84
C CYS A 311 5.51 -8.44 -7.90
N LEU A 312 5.62 -9.41 -8.79
CA LEU A 312 4.54 -9.77 -9.72
C LEU A 312 3.76 -10.93 -9.10
N CYS A 313 2.44 -10.88 -9.13
CA CYS A 313 1.57 -11.92 -8.61
C CYS A 313 0.50 -12.28 -9.63
N ILE A 314 0.21 -13.57 -9.76
CA ILE A 314 -0.94 -14.09 -10.50
C ILE A 314 -1.76 -14.93 -9.52
N VAL A 315 -3.07 -14.70 -9.52
CA VAL A 315 -4.02 -15.37 -8.64
C VAL A 315 -4.99 -16.19 -9.48
N PHE A 316 -5.20 -17.43 -9.07
CA PHE A 316 -6.21 -18.32 -9.60
C PHE A 316 -7.27 -18.50 -8.53
N GLU A 317 -8.46 -17.96 -8.79
CA GLU A 317 -9.57 -17.98 -7.84
C GLU A 317 -10.48 -19.18 -8.05
N ASN A 318 -11.01 -19.66 -6.93
CA ASN A 318 -12.06 -20.68 -6.90
C ASN A 318 -11.63 -21.95 -7.64
N VAL A 319 -10.41 -22.40 -7.35
CA VAL A 319 -9.78 -23.59 -7.93
C VAL A 319 -10.31 -24.83 -7.19
N PRO A 320 -10.87 -25.84 -7.86
CA PRO A 320 -11.24 -27.09 -7.20
C PRO A 320 -10.05 -27.69 -6.45
N VAL A 321 -10.22 -28.08 -5.19
CA VAL A 321 -9.10 -28.54 -4.33
C VAL A 321 -8.28 -29.67 -4.97
N LYS A 322 -8.92 -30.56 -5.73
CA LYS A 322 -8.27 -31.67 -6.45
C LYS A 322 -7.33 -31.22 -7.58
N LYS A 323 -7.46 -29.98 -8.06
CA LYS A 323 -6.67 -29.40 -9.15
C LYS A 323 -5.61 -28.39 -8.67
N LEU A 324 -5.62 -27.98 -7.40
CA LEU A 324 -4.70 -26.96 -6.86
C LEU A 324 -3.22 -27.29 -7.13
N SER A 325 -2.81 -28.53 -6.88
CA SER A 325 -1.43 -28.98 -7.10
C SER A 325 -1.01 -29.04 -8.59
N GLN A 326 -1.98 -28.98 -9.51
CA GLN A 326 -1.75 -29.05 -10.95
C GLN A 326 -1.61 -27.67 -11.60
N ILE A 327 -2.06 -26.60 -10.92
CA ILE A 327 -2.07 -25.23 -11.46
C ILE A 327 -0.67 -24.79 -11.89
N GLU A 328 0.33 -25.01 -11.02
CA GLU A 328 1.70 -24.57 -11.30
C GLU A 328 2.28 -25.24 -12.55
N ALA A 329 2.09 -26.56 -12.68
CA ALA A 329 2.58 -27.32 -13.81
C ALA A 329 1.91 -26.86 -15.12
N LYS A 330 0.59 -26.64 -15.08
CA LYS A 330 -0.18 -26.16 -16.23
C LYS A 330 0.19 -24.73 -16.62
N PHE A 331 0.35 -23.84 -15.65
CA PHE A 331 0.83 -22.49 -15.87
C PHE A 331 2.20 -22.47 -16.55
N GLN A 332 3.15 -23.27 -16.06
CA GLN A 332 4.49 -23.39 -16.65
C GLN A 332 4.45 -23.99 -18.07
N GLU A 333 3.57 -24.96 -18.32
CA GLU A 333 3.35 -25.54 -19.65
C GLU A 333 2.92 -24.47 -20.66
N VAL A 334 1.97 -23.61 -20.30
CA VAL A 334 1.49 -22.50 -21.16
C VAL A 334 2.64 -21.55 -21.49
N LEU A 335 3.39 -21.08 -20.49
CA LEU A 335 4.49 -20.14 -20.71
C LEU A 335 5.63 -20.74 -21.54
N LEU A 336 6.03 -21.98 -21.25
CA LEU A 336 7.09 -22.67 -21.99
C LEU A 336 6.69 -22.88 -23.46
N ARG A 337 5.43 -23.24 -23.73
CA ARG A 337 4.93 -23.36 -25.10
C ARG A 337 4.95 -22.02 -25.81
N MET A 338 4.49 -20.94 -25.16
CA MET A 338 4.52 -19.60 -25.73
C MET A 338 5.95 -19.15 -26.10
N VAL A 339 6.92 -19.35 -25.21
CA VAL A 339 8.33 -19.01 -25.48
C VAL A 339 8.91 -19.87 -26.60
N LYS A 340 8.67 -21.17 -26.57
CA LYS A 340 9.21 -22.12 -27.55
C LYS A 340 8.67 -21.88 -28.96
N ASP A 341 7.36 -21.72 -29.07
CA ASP A 341 6.67 -21.58 -30.35
C ASP A 341 6.65 -20.12 -30.85
N ARG A 342 7.21 -19.20 -30.05
CA ARG A 342 7.15 -17.74 -30.27
C ARG A 342 5.72 -17.28 -30.49
N ASP A 343 4.81 -17.79 -29.67
CA ASP A 343 3.38 -17.53 -29.76
C ASP A 343 3.00 -16.31 -28.93
N ILE A 344 3.26 -15.13 -29.50
CA ILE A 344 2.78 -13.85 -28.96
C ILE A 344 2.22 -12.98 -30.10
N ASP A 345 0.96 -12.58 -29.96
CA ASP A 345 0.25 -11.74 -30.91
C ASP A 345 0.62 -10.27 -30.66
N MET A 346 1.43 -9.71 -31.54
CA MET A 346 1.91 -8.34 -31.43
C MET A 346 0.79 -7.30 -31.62
N LYS A 347 -0.26 -7.59 -32.40
CA LYS A 347 -1.40 -6.68 -32.54
C LYS A 347 -2.20 -6.59 -31.25
N ARG A 348 -2.33 -7.72 -30.56
CA ARG A 348 -2.89 -7.76 -29.22
C ARG A 348 -2.02 -6.99 -28.23
N MET A 349 -0.71 -7.18 -28.24
CA MET A 349 0.20 -6.44 -27.36
C MET A 349 0.08 -4.93 -27.57
N GLU A 350 0.05 -4.47 -28.83
CA GLU A 350 -0.20 -3.08 -29.20
C GLU A 350 -1.53 -2.56 -28.62
N THR A 351 -2.61 -3.35 -28.75
CA THR A 351 -3.93 -2.99 -28.22
C THR A 351 -3.90 -2.82 -26.69
N ILE A 352 -3.17 -3.67 -25.98
CA ILE A 352 -3.03 -3.61 -24.51
C ILE A 352 -2.26 -2.36 -24.10
N ILE A 353 -1.15 -2.06 -24.78
CA ILE A 353 -0.33 -0.88 -24.49
C ILE A 353 -1.15 0.40 -24.74
N GLU A 354 -1.82 0.50 -25.90
CA GLU A 354 -2.69 1.64 -26.23
C GLU A 354 -3.85 1.79 -25.24
N THR A 355 -4.51 0.68 -24.87
CA THR A 355 -5.58 0.69 -23.88
C THR A 355 -5.06 1.16 -22.52
N HIS A 356 -3.87 0.70 -22.10
CA HIS A 356 -3.25 1.15 -20.85
C HIS A 356 -2.92 2.64 -20.89
N LYS A 357 -2.34 3.13 -22.00
CA LYS A 357 -2.04 4.55 -22.22
C LYS A 357 -3.31 5.40 -22.14
N MET A 358 -4.36 5.01 -22.86
CA MET A 358 -5.66 5.70 -22.85
C MET A 358 -6.27 5.73 -21.44
N LYS A 359 -6.26 4.60 -20.71
CA LYS A 359 -6.76 4.55 -19.33
C LYS A 359 -6.05 5.58 -18.46
N ARG A 360 -4.71 5.69 -18.56
CA ARG A 360 -3.94 6.69 -17.79
C ARG A 360 -4.27 8.13 -18.17
N ILE A 361 -4.40 8.44 -19.45
CA ILE A 361 -4.77 9.78 -19.93
C ILE A 361 -6.18 10.14 -19.44
N ILE A 362 -7.15 9.22 -19.54
CA ILE A 362 -8.50 9.43 -19.03
C ILE A 362 -8.48 9.68 -17.52
N THR A 363 -7.71 8.89 -16.76
CA THR A 363 -7.56 9.13 -15.32
C THR A 363 -6.89 10.47 -15.03
N LEU A 364 -5.93 10.92 -15.85
CA LEU A 364 -5.31 12.25 -15.70
C LEU A 364 -6.32 13.39 -15.92
N GLU A 365 -7.25 13.23 -16.85
CA GLU A 365 -8.29 14.23 -17.12
C GLU A 365 -9.44 14.19 -16.10
N GLN A 366 -9.80 13.00 -15.60
CA GLN A 366 -10.95 12.84 -14.70
C GLN A 366 -10.59 12.95 -13.21
N TYR A 367 -9.43 12.44 -12.83
CA TYR A 367 -8.97 12.30 -11.44
C TYR A 367 -7.44 12.55 -11.31
N PRO A 368 -6.94 13.74 -11.71
CA PRO A 368 -5.52 14.07 -11.69
C PRO A 368 -4.90 13.94 -10.30
N SER A 369 -5.61 14.41 -9.27
CA SER A 369 -5.18 14.37 -7.87
C SER A 369 -4.82 12.95 -7.38
N TYR A 370 -5.60 11.94 -7.77
CA TYR A 370 -5.32 10.53 -7.47
C TYR A 370 -4.01 10.04 -8.11
N LEU A 371 -3.78 10.38 -9.38
CA LEU A 371 -2.53 10.00 -10.06
C LEU A 371 -1.32 10.70 -9.47
N ILE A 372 -1.43 12.00 -9.18
CA ILE A 372 -0.39 12.78 -8.52
C ILE A 372 -0.03 12.13 -7.18
N GLN A 373 -1.03 11.81 -6.35
CA GLN A 373 -0.81 11.17 -5.06
C GLN A 373 -0.10 9.82 -5.21
N CYS A 374 -0.51 8.99 -6.18
CA CYS A 374 0.15 7.70 -6.45
C CYS A 374 1.63 7.85 -6.85
N VAL A 375 1.96 8.86 -7.66
CA VAL A 375 3.33 9.14 -8.11
C VAL A 375 4.16 9.70 -6.95
N LEU A 376 3.64 10.71 -6.24
CA LEU A 376 4.35 11.37 -5.16
C LEU A 376 4.55 10.46 -3.96
N MET A 377 3.55 9.69 -3.54
CA MET A 377 3.68 8.72 -2.45
C MET A 377 4.85 7.76 -2.72
N ARG A 378 4.94 7.23 -3.95
CA ARG A 378 6.04 6.35 -4.34
C ARG A 378 7.40 7.08 -4.30
N TYR A 379 7.46 8.30 -4.82
CA TYR A 379 8.67 9.13 -4.75
C TYR A 379 9.09 9.40 -3.31
N LEU A 380 8.15 9.72 -2.42
CA LEU A 380 8.44 9.99 -1.00
C LEU A 380 9.12 8.80 -0.32
N ILE A 381 8.58 7.60 -0.53
CA ILE A 381 9.00 6.38 0.16
C ILE A 381 10.31 5.86 -0.43
N TYR A 382 10.46 5.89 -1.75
CA TYR A 382 11.55 5.19 -2.40
C TYR A 382 12.37 6.03 -3.41
N GLY A 383 11.84 7.16 -3.87
CA GLY A 383 12.39 7.96 -4.95
C GLY A 383 13.75 8.60 -4.63
N ASN A 384 14.38 9.10 -5.69
CA ASN A 384 15.59 9.91 -5.67
C ASN A 384 15.43 11.09 -6.65
N ALA A 385 16.34 12.06 -6.64
CA ALA A 385 16.25 13.27 -7.47
C ALA A 385 16.23 13.02 -9.00
N GLU A 386 16.45 11.79 -9.46
CA GLU A 386 16.43 11.38 -10.88
C GLU A 386 15.22 10.51 -11.24
N ASP A 387 14.17 10.46 -10.40
CA ASP A 387 13.05 9.52 -10.57
C ASP A 387 12.29 9.77 -11.89
N ARG A 388 12.45 8.84 -12.83
CA ARG A 388 11.80 8.87 -14.16
C ARG A 388 10.32 8.46 -14.13
N CYS A 389 9.80 8.06 -12.97
CA CYS A 389 8.42 7.59 -12.83
C CYS A 389 7.36 8.70 -12.84
N LEU A 390 7.76 9.96 -13.04
CA LEU A 390 6.85 11.11 -13.08
C LEU A 390 6.00 11.16 -14.35
N ASN A 391 6.48 10.59 -15.46
CA ASN A 391 5.71 10.43 -16.69
C ASN A 391 6.05 9.11 -17.41
N PRO A 392 5.17 8.08 -17.35
CA PRO A 392 5.41 6.81 -18.04
C PRO A 392 4.97 6.82 -19.52
N LEU A 393 4.36 7.89 -20.04
CA LEU A 393 3.85 7.91 -21.41
C LEU A 393 4.96 7.70 -22.47
N PRO A 394 6.15 8.35 -22.37
CA PRO A 394 7.22 8.11 -23.34
C PRO A 394 7.76 6.67 -23.31
N GLU A 395 7.78 6.04 -22.13
CA GLU A 395 8.17 4.63 -22.01
C GLU A 395 7.12 3.70 -22.63
N LEU A 396 5.82 4.00 -22.50
CA LEU A 396 4.75 3.25 -23.19
C LEU A 396 4.86 3.37 -24.70
N GLU A 397 5.17 4.56 -25.23
CA GLU A 397 5.40 4.76 -26.66
C GLU A 397 6.59 3.93 -27.13
N ARG A 398 7.70 3.94 -26.38
CA ARG A 398 8.85 3.11 -26.71
C ARG A 398 8.54 1.61 -26.69
N LEU A 399 7.68 1.14 -25.78
CA LEU A 399 7.25 -0.27 -25.75
C LEU A 399 6.48 -0.69 -27.01
N LEU A 400 5.81 0.22 -27.72
CA LEU A 400 5.14 -0.09 -29.00
C LEU A 400 6.15 -0.46 -30.11
N GLU A 401 7.40 0.00 -29.99
CA GLU A 401 8.46 -0.24 -30.96
C GLU A 401 9.26 -1.52 -30.65
N GLU A 402 9.06 -2.13 -29.47
CA GLU A 402 9.82 -3.30 -29.04
C GLU A 402 9.45 -4.56 -29.86
N PRO A 403 10.46 -5.31 -30.34
CA PRO A 403 10.21 -6.50 -31.15
C PRO A 403 9.62 -7.64 -30.32
N GLN A 404 9.07 -8.63 -31.02
CA GLN A 404 8.56 -9.86 -30.42
C GLN A 404 9.52 -10.51 -29.40
N THR A 405 10.82 -10.50 -29.70
CA THR A 405 11.86 -11.09 -28.85
C THR A 405 11.94 -10.44 -27.48
N PHE A 406 11.74 -9.11 -27.38
CA PHE A 406 11.75 -8.39 -26.10
C PHE A 406 10.73 -8.98 -25.12
N TRP A 407 9.50 -9.19 -25.58
CA TRP A 407 8.40 -9.71 -24.75
C TRP A 407 8.63 -11.16 -24.33
N LEU A 408 9.13 -11.99 -25.25
CA LEU A 408 9.46 -13.38 -24.96
C LEU A 408 10.62 -13.48 -23.95
N ASP A 409 11.62 -12.61 -24.07
CA ASP A 409 12.75 -12.54 -23.13
C ASP A 409 12.28 -12.12 -21.73
N LEU A 410 11.31 -11.20 -21.62
CA LEU A 410 10.70 -10.85 -20.33
C LEU A 410 9.99 -12.06 -19.69
N ILE A 411 9.18 -12.79 -20.47
CA ILE A 411 8.48 -13.99 -19.99
C ILE A 411 9.49 -15.05 -19.54
N GLN A 412 10.48 -15.34 -20.38
CA GLN A 412 11.50 -16.36 -20.12
C GLN A 412 12.29 -16.01 -18.85
N LYS A 413 12.85 -14.80 -18.78
CA LYS A 413 13.72 -14.39 -17.69
C LYS A 413 12.99 -14.25 -16.37
N TYR A 414 11.81 -13.62 -16.36
CA TYR A 414 11.15 -13.22 -15.11
C TYR A 414 10.04 -14.15 -14.63
N LEU A 415 9.37 -14.90 -15.52
CA LEU A 415 8.24 -15.77 -15.16
C LEU A 415 8.61 -17.27 -15.22
N VAL A 416 9.50 -17.65 -16.14
CA VAL A 416 9.92 -19.06 -16.32
C VAL A 416 11.17 -19.38 -15.48
N GLU A 417 12.28 -18.65 -15.68
CA GLU A 417 13.58 -18.96 -15.07
C GLU A 417 13.73 -18.45 -13.65
N ASN A 418 13.09 -17.33 -13.32
CA ASN A 418 13.22 -16.70 -12.02
C ASN A 418 12.61 -17.55 -10.90
N HIS A 419 13.22 -17.48 -9.72
CA HIS A 419 12.69 -18.11 -8.52
C HIS A 419 11.34 -17.52 -8.14
N ARG A 420 10.44 -18.39 -7.69
CA ARG A 420 9.04 -18.05 -7.42
C ARG A 420 8.59 -18.58 -6.07
N ILE A 421 7.51 -18.00 -5.56
CA ILE A 421 6.74 -18.55 -4.47
C ILE A 421 5.38 -18.96 -5.02
N SER A 422 5.00 -20.22 -4.84
CA SER A 422 3.61 -20.64 -5.01
C SER A 422 2.96 -20.87 -3.66
N VAL A 423 1.70 -20.47 -3.53
CA VAL A 423 0.91 -20.63 -2.30
C VAL A 423 -0.42 -21.25 -2.65
N GLN A 424 -0.70 -22.42 -2.09
CA GLN A 424 -2.01 -23.06 -2.13
C GLN A 424 -2.77 -22.69 -0.87
N ILE A 425 -3.88 -21.97 -1.01
CA ILE A 425 -4.81 -21.71 0.08
C ILE A 425 -5.89 -22.79 0.06
N ILE A 426 -5.84 -23.69 1.05
CA ILE A 426 -6.69 -24.87 1.13
C ILE A 426 -7.74 -24.65 2.22
N PRO A 427 -9.03 -24.59 1.88
CA PRO A 427 -10.09 -24.50 2.89
C PRO A 427 -10.20 -25.78 3.73
N ASN A 428 -10.39 -25.64 5.04
CA ASN A 428 -10.53 -26.78 5.95
C ASN A 428 -11.46 -26.47 7.14
N LYS A 429 -12.43 -27.36 7.37
CA LYS A 429 -13.43 -27.30 8.44
C LYS A 429 -12.88 -27.69 9.80
N GLU A 430 -11.93 -28.63 9.84
CA GLU A 430 -11.30 -29.06 11.09
C GLU A 430 -10.46 -27.93 11.68
N VAL A 431 -9.72 -27.18 10.86
CA VAL A 431 -9.00 -25.98 11.30
C VAL A 431 -9.95 -24.96 11.94
N LYS A 432 -11.14 -24.75 11.36
CA LYS A 432 -12.18 -23.89 11.97
C LYS A 432 -12.64 -24.41 13.33
N ARG A 433 -12.87 -25.73 13.44
CA ARG A 433 -13.27 -26.37 14.71
C ARG A 433 -12.17 -26.30 15.76
N ASP A 434 -10.92 -26.51 15.37
CA ASP A 434 -9.78 -26.51 16.28
C ASP A 434 -9.40 -25.09 16.72
N MET A 435 -9.51 -24.09 15.83
CA MET A 435 -9.43 -22.68 16.23
C MET A 435 -10.52 -22.33 17.24
N ALA A 436 -11.78 -22.73 16.99
CA ALA A 436 -12.88 -22.49 17.93
C ALA A 436 -12.70 -23.23 19.28
N LYS A 437 -12.11 -24.43 19.28
CA LYS A 437 -11.77 -25.16 20.52
C LYS A 437 -10.64 -24.48 21.29
N LYS A 438 -9.53 -24.17 20.61
CA LYS A 438 -8.39 -23.46 21.23
C LYS A 438 -8.83 -22.13 21.82
N GLU A 439 -9.72 -21.41 21.11
CA GLU A 439 -10.27 -20.15 21.60
C GLU A 439 -11.13 -20.35 22.86
N LYS A 440 -11.99 -21.38 22.88
CA LYS A 440 -12.77 -21.73 24.07
C LYS A 440 -11.91 -22.20 25.24
N GLU A 441 -10.87 -22.99 24.99
CA GLU A 441 -9.93 -23.44 26.03
C GLU A 441 -9.13 -22.26 26.59
N ARG A 442 -8.73 -21.32 25.73
CA ARG A 442 -8.05 -20.08 26.11
C ARG A 442 -8.92 -19.20 27.00
N LEU A 443 -10.19 -18.98 26.64
CA LEU A 443 -11.14 -18.22 27.47
C LEU A 443 -11.37 -18.88 28.84
N LYS A 444 -11.43 -20.22 28.88
CA LYS A 444 -11.56 -20.95 30.16
C LYS A 444 -10.35 -20.78 31.06
N LEU A 445 -9.13 -20.89 30.53
CA LEU A 445 -7.90 -20.75 31.30
C LEU A 445 -7.75 -19.32 31.87
N LYS A 446 -8.29 -18.32 31.19
CA LYS A 446 -8.30 -16.92 31.64
C LYS A 446 -9.33 -16.65 32.75
N ASN A 447 -10.47 -17.36 32.75
CA ASN A 447 -11.52 -17.22 33.77
C ASN A 447 -11.20 -17.96 35.09
N GLU A 448 -10.14 -18.76 35.12
CA GLU A 448 -9.66 -19.49 36.32
C GLU A 448 -8.57 -18.73 37.11
N ILE A 449 -8.15 -17.56 36.64
CA ILE A 449 -7.23 -16.61 37.30
C ILE A 449 -8.04 -15.41 37.78
#